data_AF-A0A534WWA9-F1
#
_entry.id   AF-A0A534WWA9-F1
#
_cell.length_a   1.000
_cell.length_b   1.000
_cell.length_c   1.000
_cell.angle_alpha   90.00
_cell.angle_beta   90.00
_cell.angle_gamma   90.00
#
_symmetry.space_group_name_H-M   'P 1'
#
loop_
_entity.id
_entity.type
_entity.pdbx_description
1 polymer ?
#
loop_
_entity_poly.entity_id
_entity_poly.type
_entity_poly.pdbx_seq_one_letter_code
_entity_poly.pdbx_strand_id
1 'polypeptide(L)'
;MRVPLTVLGLAATLCLVASARGGVTDTPLPTFSDGKAAQLVALLPGVIKKNKVDTDVICTNLAPVAVDVGFEVFDQGGVRGNRVDAGNGALLAVGPGRTVTIATGGTAVLHEDAVITLEAPVTNLANGSGRVVATDVHIACAAFTVDSLHTVVDPRTCPTCQPPTLAGLHVSYVATPTPSTPCPATPAPGCRKPPAPGRALLLLQDRTPDALDTLLWKWSGTGTAKADFGDPVTTASYQLCLYDQPGGTPTLRLAAVAPAGGTCVSHPCWLASTTGFQYADPALTSDGLARILLKAGPPGAAKLFVQGRGARLPRPVLPLTPPVTVQLSAGSGACWDAVYTKPITNDAANFKAKSD
;
A
#
# COMPACT_ATOMS: atom_id res chain seq x y z
N MET A 1 -16.44 69.01 12.25
CA MET A 1 -15.83 68.35 11.06
C MET A 1 -15.40 66.95 11.48
N ARG A 2 -16.11 65.92 11.00
CA ARG A 2 -15.83 64.50 11.30
C ARG A 2 -15.00 63.93 10.15
N VAL A 3 -13.84 63.39 10.45
CA VAL A 3 -12.97 62.65 9.50
C VAL A 3 -13.36 61.17 9.56
N PRO A 4 -13.63 60.48 8.44
CA PRO A 4 -13.84 59.04 8.47
C PRO A 4 -12.49 58.32 8.37
N LEU A 5 -12.29 57.34 9.25
CA LEU A 5 -11.14 56.44 9.26
C LEU A 5 -11.49 55.23 8.36
N THR A 6 -10.91 55.15 7.17
CA THR A 6 -11.02 53.99 6.27
C THR A 6 -10.10 52.87 6.76
N VAL A 7 -10.70 51.76 7.20
CA VAL A 7 -9.99 50.51 7.51
C VAL A 7 -9.82 49.73 6.20
N LEU A 8 -8.57 49.62 5.73
CA LEU A 8 -8.20 48.77 4.59
C LEU A 8 -8.00 47.33 5.10
N GLY A 9 -8.94 46.43 4.81
CA GLY A 9 -8.79 45.00 5.10
C GLY A 9 -7.85 44.33 4.11
N LEU A 10 -6.71 43.83 4.58
CA LEU A 10 -5.84 42.95 3.79
C LEU A 10 -6.49 41.55 3.72
N ALA A 11 -7.06 41.21 2.57
CA ALA A 11 -7.44 39.83 2.28
C ALA A 11 -6.18 39.04 1.92
N ALA A 12 -5.72 38.18 2.84
CA ALA A 12 -4.67 37.20 2.56
C ALA A 12 -5.25 36.10 1.66
N THR A 13 -5.04 36.21 0.35
CA THR A 13 -5.25 35.09 -0.58
C THR A 13 -4.24 33.99 -0.26
N LEU A 14 -4.72 32.91 0.38
CA LEU A 14 -4.01 31.63 0.42
C LEU A 14 -3.88 31.12 -1.03
N CYS A 15 -2.71 31.30 -1.63
CA CYS A 15 -2.33 30.53 -2.81
C CYS A 15 -2.16 29.07 -2.39
N LEU A 16 -3.23 28.28 -2.51
CA LEU A 16 -3.14 26.83 -2.59
C LEU A 16 -2.25 26.52 -3.80
N VAL A 17 -1.01 26.14 -3.54
CA VAL A 17 -0.11 25.62 -4.58
C VAL A 17 -0.78 24.37 -5.13
N ALA A 18 -1.31 24.46 -6.36
CA ALA A 18 -1.85 23.30 -7.04
C ALA A 18 -0.73 22.25 -7.14
N SER A 19 -0.95 21.06 -6.56
CA SER A 19 -0.08 19.91 -6.76
C SER A 19 0.11 19.74 -8.27
N ALA A 20 1.35 19.63 -8.74
CA ALA A 20 1.62 19.37 -10.15
C ALA A 20 1.01 18.01 -10.52
N ARG A 21 -0.17 18.02 -11.17
CA ARG A 21 -0.84 16.83 -11.69
C ARG A 21 -0.17 16.44 -13.01
N GLY A 22 0.95 15.75 -12.93
CA GLY A 22 1.66 15.24 -14.11
C GLY A 22 2.57 14.10 -13.71
N GLY A 23 2.52 13.01 -14.47
CA GLY A 23 3.28 11.80 -14.18
C GLY A 23 2.40 10.58 -13.93
N VAL A 24 3.05 9.42 -14.01
CA VAL A 24 2.42 8.10 -13.97
C VAL A 24 1.70 7.82 -12.64
N THR A 25 2.17 8.42 -11.54
CA THR A 25 1.58 8.29 -10.18
C THR A 25 0.53 9.37 -9.87
N ASP A 26 0.73 10.60 -10.35
CA ASP A 26 -0.07 11.77 -9.94
C ASP A 26 -1.28 12.04 -10.85
N THR A 27 -1.32 11.42 -12.03
CA THR A 27 -2.48 11.48 -12.92
C THR A 27 -3.66 10.73 -12.30
N PRO A 28 -4.87 11.32 -12.19
CA PRO A 28 -6.04 10.62 -11.66
C PRO A 28 -6.28 9.28 -12.36
N LEU A 29 -6.74 8.27 -11.62
CA LEU A 29 -7.09 6.97 -12.21
C LEU A 29 -8.34 7.12 -13.09
N PRO A 30 -8.40 6.45 -14.24
CA PRO A 30 -9.55 6.52 -15.13
C PRO A 30 -10.76 5.77 -14.54
N THR A 31 -11.93 6.08 -15.08
CA THR A 31 -13.10 5.19 -15.00
C THR A 31 -13.25 4.56 -16.37
N PHE A 32 -13.38 3.24 -16.44
CA PHE A 32 -13.59 2.53 -17.71
C PHE A 32 -14.91 2.98 -18.37
N SER A 33 -15.04 2.75 -19.67
CA SER A 33 -16.19 3.24 -20.46
C SER A 33 -17.54 2.63 -20.05
N ASP A 34 -17.53 1.55 -19.27
CA ASP A 34 -18.70 0.93 -18.65
C ASP A 34 -19.02 1.47 -17.25
N GLY A 35 -18.28 2.48 -16.79
CA GLY A 35 -18.49 3.16 -15.51
C GLY A 35 -17.76 2.54 -14.33
N LYS A 36 -16.97 1.46 -14.52
CA LYS A 36 -16.21 0.86 -13.41
C LYS A 36 -14.94 1.67 -13.13
N ALA A 37 -14.73 2.03 -11.86
CA ALA A 37 -13.54 2.78 -11.45
C ALA A 37 -12.28 1.90 -11.54
N ALA A 38 -11.19 2.44 -12.08
CA ALA A 38 -9.94 1.72 -12.16
C ALA A 38 -9.13 1.83 -10.86
N GLN A 39 -8.41 0.77 -10.53
CA GLN A 39 -7.39 0.68 -9.50
C GLN A 39 -6.01 0.58 -10.17
N LEU A 40 -4.97 1.09 -9.49
CA LEU A 40 -3.60 0.98 -9.98
C LEU A 40 -3.04 -0.42 -9.69
N VAL A 41 -2.59 -1.12 -10.74
CA VAL A 41 -2.02 -2.48 -10.63
C VAL A 41 -0.50 -2.44 -10.59
N ALA A 42 0.10 -1.79 -11.59
CA ALA A 42 1.55 -1.81 -11.76
C ALA A 42 2.04 -0.56 -12.48
N LEU A 43 3.32 -0.23 -12.27
CA LEU A 43 4.05 0.85 -12.92
C LEU A 43 5.16 0.26 -13.80
N LEU A 44 5.35 0.83 -14.97
CA LEU A 44 6.41 0.50 -15.92
C LEU A 44 7.30 1.74 -16.06
N PRO A 45 8.50 1.75 -15.45
CA PRO A 45 9.41 2.89 -15.52
C PRO A 45 9.95 3.17 -16.93
N GLY A 46 9.87 2.19 -17.83
CA GLY A 46 10.29 2.32 -19.22
C GLY A 46 9.20 1.77 -20.16
N VAL A 47 8.66 2.65 -20.99
CA VAL A 47 7.79 2.33 -22.11
C VAL A 47 8.39 2.96 -23.36
N ILE A 48 8.58 2.15 -24.38
CA ILE A 48 9.23 2.52 -25.64
C ILE A 48 8.24 2.43 -26.79
N LYS A 49 8.10 3.55 -27.51
CA LYS A 49 7.55 3.61 -28.87
C LYS A 49 8.44 4.50 -29.72
N LYS A 50 9.40 3.88 -30.41
CA LYS A 50 10.36 4.59 -31.27
C LYS A 50 11.04 3.63 -32.24
N ASN A 51 11.35 4.11 -33.44
CA ASN A 51 12.16 3.37 -34.42
C ASN A 51 11.66 1.93 -34.69
N LYS A 52 10.34 1.77 -34.83
CA LYS A 52 9.70 0.45 -35.08
C LYS A 52 9.84 -0.56 -33.94
N VAL A 53 10.20 -0.09 -32.75
CA VAL A 53 10.12 -0.83 -31.50
C VAL A 53 8.93 -0.30 -30.71
N ASP A 54 8.08 -1.22 -30.27
CA ASP A 54 6.86 -0.97 -29.52
C ASP A 54 6.90 -1.78 -28.22
N THR A 55 6.21 -1.28 -27.20
CA THR A 55 6.01 -1.95 -25.92
C THR A 55 4.71 -2.75 -25.92
N ASP A 56 4.80 -3.99 -25.45
CA ASP A 56 3.69 -4.91 -25.22
C ASP A 56 3.58 -5.21 -23.73
N VAL A 57 2.37 -5.11 -23.19
CA VAL A 57 2.04 -5.49 -21.83
C VAL A 57 1.03 -6.62 -21.87
N ILE A 58 1.46 -7.79 -21.42
CA ILE A 58 0.70 -9.03 -21.41
C ILE A 58 0.20 -9.25 -20.00
N CYS A 59 -1.10 -9.10 -19.77
CA CYS A 59 -1.73 -9.17 -18.44
C CYS A 59 -2.73 -10.33 -18.36
N THR A 60 -2.66 -11.09 -17.27
CA THR A 60 -3.57 -12.19 -16.95
C THR A 60 -4.45 -11.81 -15.77
N ASN A 61 -5.75 -11.99 -15.93
CA ASN A 61 -6.71 -11.85 -14.84
C ASN A 61 -6.61 -13.04 -13.87
N LEU A 62 -6.22 -12.78 -12.62
CA LEU A 62 -6.17 -13.78 -11.55
C LEU A 62 -7.35 -13.67 -10.57
N ALA A 63 -8.23 -12.68 -10.75
CA ALA A 63 -9.44 -12.55 -9.97
C ALA A 63 -10.46 -13.65 -10.31
N PRO A 64 -11.35 -14.03 -9.38
CA PRO A 64 -12.39 -15.03 -9.61
C PRO A 64 -13.55 -14.52 -10.49
N VAL A 65 -13.52 -13.25 -10.90
CA VAL A 65 -14.55 -12.58 -11.70
C VAL A 65 -13.94 -11.90 -12.92
N ALA A 66 -14.77 -11.52 -13.89
CA ALA A 66 -14.30 -10.73 -15.02
C ALA A 66 -13.87 -9.33 -14.57
N VAL A 67 -12.78 -8.83 -15.15
CA VAL A 67 -12.15 -7.55 -14.80
C VAL A 67 -11.91 -6.72 -16.05
N ASP A 68 -11.96 -5.41 -15.93
CA ASP A 68 -11.55 -4.52 -17.01
C ASP A 68 -10.07 -4.20 -16.80
N VAL A 69 -9.26 -4.27 -17.86
CA VAL A 69 -7.81 -4.06 -17.83
C VAL A 69 -7.46 -2.93 -18.78
N GLY A 70 -6.62 -2.01 -18.34
CA GLY A 70 -6.17 -0.87 -19.12
C GLY A 70 -4.67 -0.61 -18.96
N PHE A 71 -4.08 -0.02 -19.97
CA PHE A 71 -2.68 0.42 -19.96
C PHE A 71 -2.62 1.89 -20.36
N GLU A 72 -2.16 2.75 -19.46
CA GLU A 72 -1.91 4.17 -19.74
C GLU A 72 -0.41 4.42 -19.92
N VAL A 73 -0.05 5.17 -20.95
CA VAL A 73 1.32 5.56 -21.27
C VAL A 73 1.53 7.05 -21.09
N PHE A 74 2.74 7.43 -20.74
CA PHE A 74 3.14 8.80 -20.44
C PHE A 74 4.45 9.11 -21.14
N ASP A 75 4.58 10.31 -21.71
CA ASP A 75 5.83 10.76 -22.27
C ASP A 75 6.89 11.05 -21.19
N GLN A 76 8.09 11.48 -21.62
CA GLN A 76 9.19 11.82 -20.72
C GLN A 76 8.85 12.97 -19.75
N GLY A 77 7.90 13.84 -20.13
CA GLY A 77 7.40 14.93 -19.29
C GLY A 77 6.29 14.49 -18.32
N GLY A 78 5.88 13.23 -18.35
CA GLY A 78 4.77 12.71 -17.56
C GLY A 78 3.40 13.09 -18.11
N VAL A 79 3.31 13.56 -19.37
CA VAL A 79 2.04 13.84 -20.02
C VAL A 79 1.42 12.54 -20.49
N ARG A 80 0.17 12.30 -20.11
CA ARG A 80 -0.57 11.11 -20.52
C ARG A 80 -0.80 11.10 -22.04
N GLY A 81 -0.49 9.98 -22.68
CA GLY A 81 -0.57 9.78 -24.13
C GLY A 81 -1.77 9.00 -24.63
N ASN A 82 -2.62 8.45 -23.77
CA ASN A 82 -3.86 7.77 -24.16
C ASN A 82 -4.93 7.85 -23.07
N ARG A 83 -6.19 7.66 -23.46
CA ARG A 83 -7.34 7.67 -22.56
C ARG A 83 -8.04 6.31 -22.48
N VAL A 84 -7.77 5.59 -21.39
CA VAL A 84 -8.44 4.32 -21.05
C VAL A 84 -9.95 4.50 -20.84
N ASP A 85 -10.38 5.65 -20.31
CA ASP A 85 -11.79 6.03 -20.17
C ASP A 85 -12.51 6.17 -21.53
N ALA A 86 -11.76 6.46 -22.59
CA ALA A 86 -12.24 6.47 -23.97
C ALA A 86 -12.06 5.13 -24.71
N GLY A 87 -11.60 4.08 -24.02
CA GLY A 87 -11.35 2.75 -24.59
C GLY A 87 -9.98 2.58 -25.25
N ASN A 88 -9.15 3.63 -25.31
CA ASN A 88 -7.83 3.57 -25.95
C ASN A 88 -6.81 2.90 -25.02
N GLY A 89 -6.44 1.65 -25.32
CA GLY A 89 -5.62 0.81 -24.46
C GLY A 89 -6.42 0.14 -23.33
N ALA A 90 -7.70 -0.16 -23.55
CA ALA A 90 -8.57 -0.81 -22.58
C ALA A 90 -9.24 -2.06 -23.16
N LEU A 91 -9.37 -3.10 -22.34
CA LEU A 91 -10.09 -4.33 -22.63
C LEU A 91 -11.05 -4.62 -21.48
N LEU A 92 -12.34 -4.67 -21.80
CA LEU A 92 -13.39 -4.88 -20.81
C LEU A 92 -13.72 -6.36 -20.63
N ALA A 93 -14.23 -6.71 -19.47
CA ALA A 93 -14.74 -8.04 -19.13
C ALA A 93 -13.76 -9.19 -19.44
N VAL A 94 -12.47 -8.99 -19.17
CA VAL A 94 -11.43 -10.03 -19.27
C VAL A 94 -11.75 -11.12 -18.24
N GLY A 95 -12.16 -12.30 -18.70
CA GLY A 95 -12.60 -13.39 -17.83
C GLY A 95 -11.50 -13.96 -16.92
N PRO A 96 -11.84 -14.67 -15.83
CA PRO A 96 -10.86 -15.32 -14.95
C PRO A 96 -9.89 -16.22 -15.71
N GLY A 97 -8.59 -16.09 -15.43
CA GLY A 97 -7.51 -16.83 -16.09
C GLY A 97 -7.25 -16.43 -17.54
N ARG A 98 -7.98 -15.46 -18.11
CA ARG A 98 -7.72 -14.95 -19.46
C ARG A 98 -6.53 -13.99 -19.44
N THR A 99 -5.70 -14.13 -20.46
CA THR A 99 -4.58 -13.24 -20.75
C THR A 99 -4.96 -12.34 -21.92
N VAL A 100 -4.56 -11.07 -21.82
CA VAL A 100 -4.70 -10.06 -22.86
C VAL A 100 -3.39 -9.32 -23.08
N THR A 101 -3.14 -8.88 -24.30
CA THR A 101 -1.97 -8.08 -24.68
C THR A 101 -2.41 -6.68 -25.11
N ILE A 102 -1.89 -5.66 -24.44
CA ILE A 102 -2.09 -4.25 -24.81
C ILE A 102 -0.74 -3.67 -25.22
N ALA A 103 -0.66 -3.14 -26.44
CA ALA A 103 0.60 -2.69 -27.01
C ALA A 103 0.55 -1.21 -27.42
N THR A 104 1.73 -0.60 -27.54
CA THR A 104 1.87 0.78 -28.04
C THR A 104 1.87 0.85 -29.58
N GLY A 105 1.97 -0.28 -30.27
CA GLY A 105 1.92 -0.45 -31.72
C GLY A 105 1.76 -1.93 -32.07
N GLY A 106 1.61 -2.26 -33.35
CA GLY A 106 1.58 -3.66 -33.79
C GLY A 106 3.00 -4.20 -33.95
N THR A 107 3.23 -5.43 -33.46
CA THR A 107 4.50 -6.12 -33.55
C THR A 107 4.44 -7.27 -34.54
N ALA A 108 5.61 -7.80 -34.90
CA ALA A 108 5.70 -8.89 -35.87
C ALA A 108 5.64 -10.28 -35.20
N VAL A 109 5.72 -10.35 -33.86
CA VAL A 109 5.90 -11.61 -33.12
C VAL A 109 4.80 -11.86 -32.09
N LEU A 110 4.25 -10.81 -31.49
CA LEU A 110 3.20 -10.92 -30.50
C LEU A 110 1.84 -10.65 -31.12
N HIS A 111 0.80 -11.17 -30.47
CA HIS A 111 -0.57 -10.85 -30.79
C HIS A 111 -1.04 -9.77 -29.83
N GLU A 112 -1.54 -8.66 -30.38
CA GLU A 112 -2.11 -7.56 -29.60
C GLU A 112 -3.64 -7.61 -29.63
N ASP A 113 -4.26 -7.77 -28.46
CA ASP A 113 -5.72 -7.64 -28.30
C ASP A 113 -6.16 -6.17 -28.41
N ALA A 114 -5.29 -5.23 -28.00
CA ALA A 114 -5.49 -3.80 -28.15
C ALA A 114 -4.19 -3.07 -28.50
N VAL A 115 -4.27 -2.11 -29.43
CA VAL A 115 -3.14 -1.25 -29.82
C VAL A 115 -3.48 0.21 -29.50
N ILE A 116 -2.61 0.84 -28.71
CA ILE A 116 -2.75 2.23 -28.28
C ILE A 116 -2.46 3.18 -29.46
N THR A 117 -3.35 4.14 -29.67
CA THR A 117 -3.09 5.29 -30.53
C THR A 117 -2.66 6.47 -29.67
N LEU A 118 -1.48 7.06 -29.90
CA LEU A 118 -1.04 8.22 -29.12
C LEU A 118 -1.92 9.44 -29.40
N GLU A 119 -2.34 10.09 -28.33
CA GLU A 119 -3.18 11.28 -28.33
C GLU A 119 -2.33 12.53 -28.08
N ALA A 120 -2.68 13.63 -28.74
CA ALA A 120 -1.98 14.91 -28.56
C ALA A 120 -2.04 15.37 -27.08
N PRO A 121 -0.95 15.95 -26.55
CA PRO A 121 0.27 16.39 -27.25
C PRO A 121 1.36 15.31 -27.39
N VAL A 122 1.13 14.09 -26.91
CA VAL A 122 2.14 13.02 -26.92
C VAL A 122 2.28 12.45 -28.32
N THR A 123 3.49 12.51 -28.87
CA THR A 123 3.80 12.01 -30.22
C THR A 123 4.85 10.90 -30.24
N ASN A 124 5.54 10.68 -29.13
CA ASN A 124 6.56 9.65 -28.98
C ASN A 124 6.70 9.21 -27.52
N LEU A 125 7.18 7.99 -27.33
CA LEU A 125 7.49 7.43 -26.02
C LEU A 125 8.94 6.92 -26.05
N ALA A 126 9.90 7.74 -26.48
CA ALA A 126 11.29 7.29 -26.55
C ALA A 126 11.85 6.94 -25.16
N ASN A 127 11.44 7.72 -24.15
CA ASN A 127 11.76 7.57 -22.73
C ASN A 127 10.46 7.70 -21.92
N GLY A 128 9.43 6.96 -22.34
CA GLY A 128 8.12 7.00 -21.71
C GLY A 128 8.07 6.18 -20.43
N SER A 129 6.97 6.33 -19.73
CA SER A 129 6.57 5.45 -18.62
C SER A 129 5.14 4.99 -18.86
N GLY A 130 4.68 4.02 -18.07
CA GLY A 130 3.31 3.54 -18.16
C GLY A 130 2.80 2.98 -16.86
N ARG A 131 1.49 2.75 -16.80
CA ARG A 131 0.85 2.05 -15.69
C ARG A 131 -0.25 1.13 -16.19
N VAL A 132 -0.34 -0.03 -15.57
CA VAL A 132 -1.48 -0.92 -15.71
C VAL A 132 -2.52 -0.52 -14.67
N VAL A 133 -3.76 -0.39 -15.12
CA VAL A 133 -4.93 -0.13 -14.29
C VAL A 133 -5.97 -1.22 -14.53
N ALA A 134 -6.75 -1.57 -13.52
CA ALA A 134 -7.81 -2.56 -13.66
C ALA A 134 -8.90 -2.39 -12.61
N THR A 135 -10.08 -2.94 -12.83
CA THR A 135 -11.18 -2.88 -11.84
C THR A 135 -10.93 -3.76 -10.62
N ASP A 136 -10.07 -4.77 -10.76
CA ASP A 136 -9.51 -5.57 -9.68
C ASP A 136 -8.00 -5.60 -9.83
N VAL A 137 -7.31 -5.68 -8.70
CA VAL A 137 -5.86 -5.58 -8.59
C VAL A 137 -5.14 -6.93 -8.69
N HIS A 138 -5.87 -8.04 -8.67
CA HIS A 138 -5.33 -9.38 -8.89
C HIS A 138 -5.06 -9.64 -10.38
N ILE A 139 -4.11 -8.88 -10.94
CA ILE A 139 -3.65 -9.01 -12.31
C ILE A 139 -2.15 -9.29 -12.30
N ALA A 140 -1.70 -10.26 -13.08
CA ALA A 140 -0.29 -10.51 -13.30
C ALA A 140 0.10 -10.09 -14.72
N CYS A 141 1.05 -9.17 -14.86
CA CYS A 141 1.56 -8.68 -16.12
C CYS A 141 3.05 -8.97 -16.33
N ALA A 142 3.40 -9.23 -17.59
CA ALA A 142 4.77 -9.17 -18.11
C ALA A 142 4.82 -8.11 -19.21
N ALA A 143 5.95 -7.44 -19.37
CA ALA A 143 6.11 -6.41 -20.39
C ALA A 143 7.37 -6.62 -21.20
N PHE A 144 7.28 -6.31 -22.49
CA PHE A 144 8.37 -6.48 -23.45
C PHE A 144 8.44 -5.29 -24.39
N THR A 145 9.63 -5.00 -24.91
CA THR A 145 9.78 -4.21 -26.13
C THR A 145 10.10 -5.15 -27.29
N VAL A 146 9.35 -5.01 -28.38
CA VAL A 146 9.44 -5.87 -29.56
C VAL A 146 9.53 -5.00 -30.80
N ASP A 147 10.30 -5.44 -31.79
CA ASP A 147 10.28 -4.78 -33.09
C ASP A 147 9.09 -5.23 -33.96
N SER A 148 8.68 -4.34 -34.86
CA SER A 148 7.56 -4.56 -35.79
C SER A 148 8.00 -5.05 -37.18
N LEU A 149 9.29 -5.33 -37.38
CA LEU A 149 9.86 -5.63 -38.71
C LEU A 149 10.20 -7.11 -38.91
N HIS A 150 10.62 -7.80 -37.85
CA HIS A 150 11.20 -9.14 -37.96
C HIS A 150 10.30 -10.19 -37.32
N THR A 151 10.14 -11.32 -38.00
CA THR A 151 9.35 -12.46 -37.54
C THR A 151 10.26 -13.62 -37.12
N VAL A 152 9.69 -14.58 -36.40
CA VAL A 152 10.39 -15.83 -36.07
C VAL A 152 10.52 -16.69 -37.33
N VAL A 153 11.76 -16.90 -37.78
CA VAL A 153 12.08 -17.73 -38.96
C VAL A 153 13.16 -18.74 -38.55
N ASP A 154 13.05 -19.99 -39.05
CA ASP A 154 14.11 -20.98 -38.90
C ASP A 154 15.40 -20.46 -39.57
N PRO A 155 16.52 -20.32 -38.86
CA PRO A 155 17.79 -19.88 -39.43
C PRO A 155 18.27 -20.75 -40.60
N ARG A 156 17.81 -22.01 -40.71
CA ARG A 156 18.11 -22.88 -41.86
C ARG A 156 17.35 -22.47 -43.12
N THR A 157 16.16 -21.91 -42.96
CA THR A 157 15.33 -21.43 -44.07
C THR A 157 15.81 -20.06 -44.56
N CYS A 158 16.27 -19.19 -43.66
CA CYS A 158 16.85 -17.90 -44.02
C CYS A 158 18.05 -17.54 -43.12
N PRO A 159 19.28 -17.90 -43.52
CA PRO A 159 20.48 -17.62 -42.71
C PRO A 159 20.86 -16.14 -42.59
N THR A 160 20.33 -15.29 -43.49
CA THR A 160 20.59 -13.84 -43.51
C THR A 160 19.47 -13.01 -42.89
N CYS A 161 18.35 -13.64 -42.50
CA CYS A 161 17.27 -12.95 -41.83
C CYS A 161 17.68 -12.59 -40.39
N GLN A 162 17.42 -11.35 -40.00
CA GLN A 162 17.67 -10.92 -38.62
C GLN A 162 16.57 -11.48 -37.70
N PRO A 163 16.93 -11.99 -36.51
CA PRO A 163 15.94 -12.42 -35.54
C PRO A 163 15.19 -11.21 -34.97
N PRO A 164 13.97 -11.41 -34.46
CA PRO A 164 13.26 -10.35 -33.78
C PRO A 164 14.01 -9.88 -32.53
N THR A 165 14.01 -8.57 -32.33
CA THR A 165 14.44 -7.92 -31.11
C THR A 165 13.33 -8.05 -30.08
N LEU A 166 13.65 -8.69 -28.95
CA LEU A 166 12.74 -8.85 -27.82
C LEU A 166 13.52 -8.61 -26.52
N ALA A 167 13.07 -7.65 -25.72
CA ALA A 167 13.67 -7.37 -24.41
C ALA A 167 12.59 -7.22 -23.34
N GLY A 168 12.79 -7.85 -22.19
CA GLY A 168 11.87 -7.74 -21.05
C GLY A 168 11.98 -6.36 -20.39
N LEU A 169 10.84 -5.82 -19.99
CA LEU A 169 10.73 -4.58 -19.22
C LEU A 169 10.38 -4.86 -17.77
N HIS A 170 10.83 -3.97 -16.88
CA HIS A 170 10.51 -4.06 -15.47
C HIS A 170 9.07 -3.63 -15.20
N VAL A 171 8.31 -4.53 -14.55
CA VAL A 171 6.94 -4.26 -14.07
C VAL A 171 6.98 -4.17 -12.55
N SER A 172 6.73 -2.97 -12.01
CA SER A 172 6.68 -2.71 -10.57
C SER A 172 5.23 -2.79 -10.10
N TYR A 173 4.82 -3.88 -9.46
CA TYR A 173 3.48 -3.98 -8.88
C TYR A 173 3.30 -2.98 -7.74
N VAL A 174 2.16 -2.30 -7.75
CA VAL A 174 1.74 -1.51 -6.60
C VAL A 174 1.18 -2.50 -5.61
N ALA A 175 1.78 -2.55 -4.41
CA ALA A 175 1.22 -3.34 -3.33
C ALA A 175 -0.21 -2.87 -3.12
N THR A 176 -1.16 -3.78 -3.38
CA THR A 176 -2.52 -3.57 -2.95
C THR A 176 -2.45 -3.38 -1.45
N PRO A 177 -3.12 -2.36 -0.88
CA PRO A 177 -3.40 -2.43 0.54
C PRO A 177 -4.23 -3.70 0.68
N THR A 178 -3.59 -4.78 1.14
CA THR A 178 -4.31 -5.92 1.70
C THR A 178 -5.31 -5.28 2.65
N PRO A 179 -6.63 -5.52 2.48
CA PRO A 179 -7.62 -4.88 3.34
C PRO A 179 -7.25 -5.26 4.77
N SER A 180 -6.69 -4.30 5.49
CA SER A 180 -6.42 -4.45 6.91
C SER A 180 -7.80 -4.57 7.53
N THR A 181 -8.15 -5.76 8.00
CA THR A 181 -9.42 -6.00 8.69
C THR A 181 -9.50 -5.01 9.84
N PRO A 182 -10.38 -3.99 9.77
CA PRO A 182 -10.40 -2.91 10.76
C PRO A 182 -10.60 -3.48 12.15
N CYS A 183 -10.11 -2.76 13.16
CA CYS A 183 -10.31 -3.14 14.55
C CYS A 183 -11.81 -3.41 14.80
N PRO A 184 -12.18 -4.61 15.28
CA PRO A 184 -13.56 -4.89 15.62
C PRO A 184 -14.06 -3.94 16.72
N ALA A 185 -15.38 -3.80 16.88
CA ALA A 185 -15.93 -2.92 17.92
C ALA A 185 -15.60 -3.40 19.35
N THR A 186 -15.33 -4.69 19.51
CA THR A 186 -14.97 -5.34 20.77
C THR A 186 -13.72 -6.21 20.58
N PRO A 187 -12.91 -6.44 21.63
CA PRO A 187 -11.75 -7.32 21.55
C PRO A 187 -12.08 -8.70 20.96
N ALA A 188 -11.27 -9.15 20.01
CA ALA A 188 -11.39 -10.48 19.42
C ALA A 188 -11.13 -11.56 20.50
N PRO A 189 -11.94 -12.62 20.58
CA PRO A 189 -11.69 -13.72 21.50
C PRO A 189 -10.52 -14.59 21.02
N GLY A 190 -9.93 -15.37 21.94
CA GLY A 190 -8.96 -16.41 21.58
C GLY A 190 -7.55 -15.93 21.24
N CYS A 191 -7.24 -14.64 21.42
CA CYS A 191 -5.87 -14.15 21.24
C CYS A 191 -4.90 -14.72 22.28
N ARG A 192 -3.64 -14.80 21.86
CA ARG A 192 -2.56 -15.32 22.70
C ARG A 192 -2.21 -14.31 23.79
N LYS A 193 -2.26 -14.77 25.03
CA LYS A 193 -2.01 -13.96 26.24
C LYS A 193 -0.58 -14.10 26.76
N PRO A 194 -0.10 -13.15 27.59
CA PRO A 194 1.12 -13.34 28.34
C PRO A 194 0.97 -14.51 29.33
N PRO A 195 2.01 -15.31 29.61
CA PRO A 195 1.93 -16.52 30.44
C PRO A 195 1.83 -16.21 31.94
N ALA A 196 2.05 -14.96 32.35
CA ALA A 196 2.08 -14.53 33.75
C ALA A 196 1.86 -13.01 33.86
N PRO A 197 1.47 -12.51 35.04
CA PRO A 197 1.35 -11.09 35.32
C PRO A 197 2.61 -10.28 34.97
N GLY A 198 2.39 -9.08 34.44
CA GLY A 198 3.44 -8.11 34.12
C GLY A 198 4.35 -8.47 32.95
N ARG A 199 3.96 -9.46 32.14
CA ARG A 199 4.67 -9.88 30.93
C ARG A 199 4.29 -9.06 29.68
N ALA A 200 3.37 -8.11 29.81
CA ALA A 200 3.23 -7.01 28.86
C ALA A 200 3.24 -5.65 29.57
N LEU A 201 3.66 -4.60 28.86
CA LEU A 201 3.71 -3.21 29.30
C LEU A 201 3.05 -2.34 28.23
N LEU A 202 2.05 -1.57 28.64
CA LEU A 202 1.48 -0.49 27.84
C LEU A 202 1.94 0.85 28.43
N LEU A 203 2.39 1.76 27.58
CA LEU A 203 2.67 3.15 27.88
C LEU A 203 2.08 4.03 26.78
N LEU A 204 1.30 5.02 27.19
CA LEU A 204 0.77 6.09 26.35
C LEU A 204 1.15 7.43 26.98
N GLN A 205 1.59 8.37 26.16
CA GLN A 205 1.81 9.76 26.56
C GLN A 205 1.19 10.68 25.52
N ASP A 206 0.27 11.52 25.98
CA ASP A 206 -0.30 12.65 25.25
C ASP A 206 0.48 13.90 25.67
N ARG A 207 1.11 14.56 24.71
CA ARG A 207 2.05 15.67 24.94
C ARG A 207 1.74 16.80 23.99
N THR A 208 1.84 18.03 24.49
CA THR A 208 1.78 19.23 23.64
C THR A 208 3.21 19.71 23.36
N PRO A 209 3.61 19.88 22.09
CA PRO A 209 2.85 19.60 20.86
C PRO A 209 2.74 18.10 20.53
N ASP A 210 1.70 17.70 19.79
CA ASP A 210 1.36 16.31 19.43
C ASP A 210 2.49 15.54 18.73
N ALA A 211 3.46 16.25 18.16
CA ALA A 211 4.70 15.66 17.64
C ALA A 211 5.48 14.85 18.71
N LEU A 212 5.20 15.08 19.99
CA LEU A 212 5.81 14.42 21.14
C LEU A 212 4.95 13.26 21.70
N ASP A 213 3.80 12.95 21.10
CA ASP A 213 2.96 11.83 21.52
C ASP A 213 3.70 10.52 21.36
N THR A 214 3.46 9.58 22.28
CA THR A 214 4.08 8.26 22.21
C THR A 214 3.13 7.14 22.61
N LEU A 215 3.24 6.03 21.87
CA LEU A 215 2.69 4.74 22.22
C LEU A 215 3.83 3.73 22.27
N LEU A 216 3.87 2.95 23.33
CA LEU A 216 4.76 1.81 23.45
C LEU A 216 3.98 0.63 24.03
N TRP A 217 3.94 -0.45 23.27
CA TRP A 217 3.43 -1.73 23.72
C TRP A 217 4.52 -2.79 23.63
N LYS A 218 4.85 -3.39 24.76
CA LYS A 218 5.75 -4.54 24.84
C LYS A 218 4.95 -5.73 25.31
N TRP A 219 5.15 -6.87 24.65
CA TRP A 219 4.50 -8.11 25.01
C TRP A 219 5.52 -9.24 24.96
N SER A 220 5.48 -10.13 25.94
CA SER A 220 6.34 -11.32 25.98
C SER A 220 5.55 -12.51 26.46
N GLY A 221 5.01 -13.27 25.52
CA GLY A 221 4.02 -14.26 25.85
C GLY A 221 4.39 -15.71 25.60
N THR A 222 3.37 -16.50 25.31
CA THR A 222 3.47 -17.94 25.03
C THR A 222 4.28 -18.22 23.77
N GLY A 223 4.63 -19.50 23.58
CA GLY A 223 5.39 -19.93 22.41
C GLY A 223 4.73 -19.46 21.12
N THR A 224 5.51 -18.80 20.26
CA THR A 224 5.05 -18.31 18.96
C THR A 224 6.06 -18.72 17.91
N ALA A 225 5.61 -19.48 16.92
CA ALA A 225 6.40 -19.85 15.76
C ALA A 225 6.46 -18.68 14.77
N LYS A 226 7.52 -18.60 13.95
CA LYS A 226 7.65 -17.53 12.95
C LYS A 226 6.47 -17.53 11.96
N ALA A 227 5.99 -18.72 11.57
CA ALA A 227 4.87 -18.87 10.66
C ALA A 227 3.54 -18.30 11.20
N ASP A 228 3.39 -18.21 12.53
CA ASP A 228 2.19 -17.60 13.13
C ASP A 228 2.07 -16.10 12.78
N PHE A 229 3.18 -15.44 12.48
CA PHE A 229 3.17 -14.05 12.04
C PHE A 229 2.69 -13.86 10.59
N GLY A 230 2.50 -14.95 9.83
CA GLY A 230 2.36 -14.85 8.38
C GLY A 230 3.61 -14.26 7.73
N ASP A 231 3.44 -13.62 6.57
CA ASP A 231 4.52 -12.91 5.88
C ASP A 231 4.19 -11.42 5.68
N PRO A 232 4.58 -10.54 6.62
CA PRO A 232 4.34 -9.11 6.48
C PRO A 232 5.18 -8.43 5.40
N VAL A 233 6.17 -9.12 4.80
CA VAL A 233 6.90 -8.56 3.66
C VAL A 233 6.03 -8.54 2.41
N THR A 234 4.99 -9.39 2.34
CA THR A 234 4.20 -9.56 1.11
C THR A 234 2.69 -9.59 1.33
N THR A 235 2.20 -10.29 2.36
CA THR A 235 0.79 -10.71 2.45
C THR A 235 0.11 -10.42 3.79
N ALA A 236 0.85 -10.28 4.89
CA ALA A 236 0.25 -10.11 6.22
C ALA A 236 0.32 -8.67 6.74
N SER A 237 -0.80 -7.96 6.69
CA SER A 237 -0.94 -6.67 7.38
C SER A 237 -1.11 -6.87 8.89
N TYR A 238 -0.82 -5.84 9.68
CA TYR A 238 -0.99 -5.83 11.13
C TYR A 238 -1.91 -4.71 11.58
N GLN A 239 -2.73 -4.99 12.58
CA GLN A 239 -3.65 -4.03 13.18
C GLN A 239 -3.46 -4.02 14.70
N LEU A 240 -3.12 -2.86 15.25
CA LEU A 240 -3.06 -2.60 16.69
C LEU A 240 -4.37 -1.94 17.12
N CYS A 241 -5.06 -2.56 18.07
CA CYS A 241 -6.31 -2.08 18.64
C CYS A 241 -6.17 -1.88 20.14
N LEU A 242 -6.67 -0.77 20.66
CA LEU A 242 -6.76 -0.50 22.09
C LEU A 242 -8.21 -0.24 22.47
N TYR A 243 -8.68 -0.96 23.48
CA TYR A 243 -10.01 -0.86 24.03
C TYR A 243 -9.96 -0.49 25.50
N ASP A 244 -10.91 0.30 25.97
CA ASP A 244 -11.20 0.51 27.38
C ASP A 244 -12.66 0.11 27.67
N GLN A 245 -13.14 0.27 28.92
CA GLN A 245 -14.48 -0.18 29.32
C GLN A 245 -15.30 0.87 30.09
N PRO A 246 -15.67 2.01 29.48
CA PRO A 246 -16.63 2.93 30.08
C PRO A 246 -17.96 2.22 30.32
N GLY A 247 -18.47 2.27 31.55
CA GLY A 247 -19.72 1.59 31.92
C GLY A 247 -19.69 0.07 31.74
N GLY A 248 -18.50 -0.55 31.71
CA GLY A 248 -18.33 -1.99 31.55
C GLY A 248 -18.43 -2.52 30.10
N THR A 249 -18.60 -1.64 29.11
CA THR A 249 -18.70 -2.05 27.69
C THR A 249 -17.39 -1.75 26.96
N PRO A 250 -16.77 -2.74 26.26
CA PRO A 250 -15.58 -2.49 25.46
C PRO A 250 -15.83 -1.39 24.42
N THR A 251 -14.97 -0.37 24.42
CA THR A 251 -15.01 0.74 23.47
C THR A 251 -13.64 0.88 22.81
N LEU A 252 -13.60 0.91 21.48
CA LEU A 252 -12.36 1.14 20.72
C LEU A 252 -11.87 2.58 20.94
N ARG A 253 -10.61 2.74 21.34
CA ARG A 253 -9.98 4.05 21.62
C ARG A 253 -8.84 4.39 20.69
N LEU A 254 -8.14 3.40 20.16
CA LEU A 254 -7.06 3.57 19.19
C LEU A 254 -7.07 2.38 18.24
N ALA A 255 -6.91 2.68 16.95
CA ALA A 255 -6.70 1.71 15.89
C ALA A 255 -5.55 2.21 15.02
N ALA A 256 -4.52 1.40 14.82
CA ALA A 256 -3.39 1.73 13.95
C ALA A 256 -3.03 0.53 13.06
N VAL A 257 -2.70 0.78 11.81
CA VAL A 257 -2.42 -0.25 10.81
C VAL A 257 -0.96 -0.18 10.36
N ALA A 258 -0.32 -1.35 10.23
CA ALA A 258 0.91 -1.53 9.48
C ALA A 258 0.63 -2.42 8.26
N PRO A 259 0.58 -1.85 7.04
CA PRO A 259 0.29 -2.62 5.82
C PRO A 259 1.33 -3.71 5.54
N ALA A 260 0.95 -4.74 4.77
CA ALA A 260 1.93 -5.70 4.25
C ALA A 260 2.82 -5.07 3.17
N GLY A 261 4.09 -5.45 3.13
CA GLY A 261 5.05 -4.97 2.14
C GLY A 261 5.24 -3.45 2.16
N GLY A 262 5.33 -2.85 0.98
CA GLY A 262 5.48 -1.40 0.81
C GLY A 262 6.91 -0.88 0.96
N THR A 263 7.10 0.39 0.61
CA THR A 263 8.36 1.12 0.73
C THR A 263 8.19 2.28 1.70
N CYS A 264 8.98 2.26 2.76
CA CYS A 264 9.02 3.28 3.79
C CYS A 264 10.28 4.11 3.56
N VAL A 265 10.08 5.36 3.12
CA VAL A 265 11.15 6.26 2.67
C VAL A 265 11.91 5.64 1.49
N SER A 266 13.08 5.03 1.72
CA SER A 266 13.96 4.47 0.68
C SER A 266 14.20 2.96 0.86
N HIS A 267 13.46 2.29 1.75
CA HIS A 267 13.67 0.89 2.09
C HIS A 267 12.33 0.15 2.18
N PRO A 268 12.30 -1.19 2.05
CA PRO A 268 11.12 -1.97 2.37
C PRO A 268 10.64 -1.65 3.79
N CYS A 269 9.34 -1.43 3.97
CA CYS A 269 8.79 -1.15 5.31
C CYS A 269 9.04 -2.32 6.28
N TRP A 270 9.04 -3.54 5.75
CA TRP A 270 9.26 -4.77 6.50
C TRP A 270 10.54 -5.48 6.09
N LEU A 271 11.29 -5.93 7.08
CA LEU A 271 12.45 -6.80 6.92
C LEU A 271 12.23 -8.12 7.65
N ALA A 272 12.53 -9.23 6.96
CA ALA A 272 12.52 -10.56 7.56
C ALA A 272 13.88 -10.88 8.19
N SER A 273 13.85 -11.65 9.27
CA SER A 273 15.01 -12.28 9.89
C SER A 273 14.77 -13.79 10.05
N THR A 274 15.78 -14.53 10.52
CA THR A 274 15.64 -15.96 10.80
C THR A 274 14.54 -16.27 11.82
N THR A 275 14.29 -15.36 12.77
CA THR A 275 13.39 -15.58 13.92
C THR A 275 12.19 -14.64 13.94
N GLY A 276 11.95 -13.84 12.90
CA GLY A 276 10.89 -12.85 12.98
C GLY A 276 10.93 -11.78 11.90
N PHE A 277 10.28 -10.65 12.17
CA PHE A 277 10.11 -9.53 11.25
C PHE A 277 10.25 -8.20 11.97
N GLN A 278 10.67 -7.18 11.23
CA GLN A 278 10.80 -5.82 11.72
C GLN A 278 10.13 -4.84 10.75
N TYR A 279 9.21 -4.02 11.26
CA TYR A 279 8.68 -2.85 10.57
C TYR A 279 9.44 -1.61 10.98
N ALA A 280 9.75 -0.73 10.04
CA ALA A 280 10.29 0.59 10.31
C ALA A 280 9.75 1.62 9.31
N ASP A 281 9.03 2.61 9.85
CA ASP A 281 8.56 3.78 9.09
C ASP A 281 9.02 5.06 9.80
N PRO A 282 10.20 5.59 9.43
CA PRO A 282 10.70 6.84 10.00
C PRO A 282 9.80 8.05 9.69
N ALA A 283 9.06 8.01 8.59
CA ALA A 283 8.18 9.09 8.13
C ALA A 283 6.79 9.05 8.79
N LEU A 284 6.50 8.00 9.56
CA LEU A 284 5.27 7.87 10.38
C LEU A 284 4.00 7.92 9.52
N THR A 285 4.08 7.42 8.29
CA THR A 285 3.02 7.52 7.29
C THR A 285 1.82 6.63 7.61
N SER A 286 2.04 5.48 8.27
CA SER A 286 0.99 4.54 8.67
C SER A 286 0.57 4.76 10.14
N ASP A 287 -0.44 5.61 10.37
CA ASP A 287 -1.05 5.89 11.69
C ASP A 287 -0.05 6.19 12.83
N GLY A 288 1.04 6.88 12.49
CA GLY A 288 2.08 7.22 13.48
C GLY A 288 2.91 6.03 13.98
N LEU A 289 2.72 4.81 13.45
CA LEU A 289 3.54 3.65 13.79
C LEU A 289 4.96 3.83 13.27
N ALA A 290 5.92 3.81 14.19
CA ALA A 290 7.33 3.99 13.88
C ALA A 290 8.05 2.64 13.73
N ARG A 291 7.75 1.69 14.62
CA ARG A 291 8.44 0.39 14.68
C ARG A 291 7.53 -0.72 15.16
N ILE A 292 7.64 -1.89 14.52
CA ILE A 292 7.11 -3.16 15.03
C ILE A 292 8.25 -4.18 15.02
N LEU A 293 8.41 -4.94 16.09
CA LEU A 293 9.27 -6.13 16.12
C LEU A 293 8.43 -7.34 16.49
N LEU A 294 8.47 -8.35 15.64
CA LEU A 294 7.81 -9.63 15.82
C LEU A 294 8.91 -10.67 15.96
N LYS A 295 9.09 -11.24 17.15
CA LYS A 295 10.12 -12.23 17.42
C LYS A 295 9.51 -13.53 17.90
N ALA A 296 9.73 -14.59 17.13
CA ALA A 296 9.35 -15.95 17.47
C ALA A 296 10.23 -16.49 18.60
N GLY A 297 9.70 -17.47 19.32
CA GLY A 297 10.43 -18.15 20.38
C GLY A 297 9.53 -19.03 21.23
N PRO A 298 10.13 -19.87 22.09
CA PRO A 298 9.40 -20.61 23.11
C PRO A 298 8.70 -19.66 24.11
N PRO A 299 7.81 -20.18 24.98
CA PRO A 299 7.18 -19.38 26.03
C PRO A 299 8.19 -18.53 26.81
N GLY A 300 7.90 -17.24 26.94
CA GLY A 300 8.77 -16.26 27.61
C GLY A 300 9.88 -15.65 26.74
N ALA A 301 10.19 -16.26 25.58
CA ALA A 301 11.18 -15.77 24.62
C ALA A 301 10.56 -15.12 23.37
N ALA A 302 9.30 -15.45 23.03
CA ALA A 302 8.53 -14.71 22.04
C ALA A 302 8.32 -13.26 22.50
N LYS A 303 8.55 -12.29 21.61
CA LYS A 303 8.45 -10.87 21.92
C LYS A 303 7.71 -10.13 20.82
N LEU A 304 6.81 -9.25 21.23
CA LEU A 304 6.23 -8.22 20.38
C LEU A 304 6.60 -6.86 20.95
N PHE A 305 6.94 -5.95 20.06
CA PHE A 305 7.18 -4.55 20.39
C PHE A 305 6.49 -3.72 19.33
N VAL A 306 5.63 -2.81 19.76
CA VAL A 306 4.97 -1.83 18.89
C VAL A 306 5.25 -0.45 19.45
N GLN A 307 5.74 0.44 18.59
CA GLN A 307 6.03 1.82 18.93
C GLN A 307 5.35 2.73 17.92
N GLY A 308 4.53 3.64 18.43
CA GLY A 308 3.95 4.76 17.70
C GLY A 308 4.41 6.09 18.27
N ARG A 309 4.45 7.13 17.46
CA ARG A 309 4.80 8.48 17.91
C ARG A 309 4.25 9.57 16.99
N GLY A 310 4.19 10.78 17.54
CA GLY A 310 3.94 12.02 16.80
C GLY A 310 2.48 12.21 16.37
N ALA A 311 2.25 13.32 15.68
CA ALA A 311 0.90 13.84 15.41
C ALA A 311 0.00 12.96 14.53
N ARG A 312 0.55 11.94 13.85
CA ARG A 312 -0.21 10.95 13.07
C ARG A 312 -0.68 9.76 13.91
N LEU A 313 -0.20 9.63 15.14
CA LEU A 313 -0.65 8.59 16.06
C LEU A 313 -2.12 8.89 16.46
N PRO A 314 -3.06 7.95 16.25
CA PRO A 314 -4.42 8.12 16.71
C PRO A 314 -4.44 8.33 18.22
N ARG A 315 -5.04 9.42 18.67
CA ARG A 315 -4.99 9.84 20.07
C ARG A 315 -6.18 9.28 20.86
N PRO A 316 -5.97 8.37 21.83
CA PRO A 316 -7.03 8.01 22.75
C PRO A 316 -7.23 9.14 23.76
N VAL A 317 -8.48 9.46 24.09
CA VAL A 317 -8.78 10.41 25.17
C VAL A 317 -8.38 9.77 26.49
N LEU A 318 -7.42 10.38 27.20
CA LEU A 318 -6.98 9.98 28.53
C LEU A 318 -7.75 10.76 29.62
N PRO A 319 -7.95 10.20 30.82
CA PRO A 319 -7.60 8.85 31.26
C PRO A 319 -8.48 7.76 30.63
N LEU A 320 -7.96 6.54 30.54
CA LEU A 320 -8.72 5.37 30.06
C LEU A 320 -9.56 4.75 31.19
N THR A 321 -10.64 4.04 30.85
CA THR A 321 -11.43 3.29 31.85
C THR A 321 -11.00 1.81 31.88
N PRO A 322 -10.31 1.31 32.93
CA PRO A 322 -9.93 -0.10 33.00
C PRO A 322 -11.14 -1.04 33.11
N PRO A 323 -11.00 -2.31 32.69
CA PRO A 323 -9.81 -2.91 32.11
C PRO A 323 -9.53 -2.40 30.69
N VAL A 324 -8.26 -2.09 30.43
CA VAL A 324 -7.77 -1.75 29.10
C VAL A 324 -7.30 -3.03 28.43
N THR A 325 -7.64 -3.23 27.16
CA THR A 325 -7.18 -4.38 26.37
C THR A 325 -6.44 -3.87 25.14
N VAL A 326 -5.22 -4.38 24.90
CA VAL A 326 -4.49 -4.13 23.66
C VAL A 326 -4.45 -5.43 22.86
N GLN A 327 -4.75 -5.36 21.58
CA GLN A 327 -4.66 -6.48 20.66
C GLN A 327 -3.83 -6.11 19.44
N LEU A 328 -2.99 -7.06 19.01
CA LEU A 328 -2.33 -7.02 17.72
C LEU A 328 -2.80 -8.22 16.92
N SER A 329 -3.45 -7.99 15.78
CA SER A 329 -3.90 -9.04 14.87
C SER A 329 -3.09 -9.00 13.57
N ALA A 330 -2.68 -10.18 13.11
CA ALA A 330 -2.10 -10.38 11.80
C ALA A 330 -3.20 -10.72 10.78
N GLY A 331 -3.04 -10.27 9.53
CA GLY A 331 -3.92 -10.64 8.42
C GLY A 331 -4.00 -12.14 8.15
N SER A 332 -3.04 -12.92 8.67
CA SER A 332 -3.05 -14.40 8.65
C SER A 332 -4.08 -15.03 9.62
N GLY A 333 -4.73 -14.23 10.48
CA GLY A 333 -5.72 -14.68 11.47
C GLY A 333 -5.16 -14.91 12.88
N ALA A 334 -3.84 -14.91 13.06
CA ALA A 334 -3.24 -14.96 14.40
C ALA A 334 -3.40 -13.62 15.14
N CYS A 335 -3.60 -13.67 16.46
CA CYS A 335 -3.64 -12.46 17.29
C CYS A 335 -3.02 -12.67 18.68
N TRP A 336 -2.57 -11.56 19.25
CA TRP A 336 -1.95 -11.47 20.57
C TRP A 336 -2.59 -10.33 21.34
N ASP A 337 -2.88 -10.56 22.62
CA ASP A 337 -3.51 -9.56 23.47
C ASP A 337 -2.87 -9.47 24.86
N ALA A 338 -3.21 -8.39 25.56
CA ALA A 338 -2.95 -8.24 26.99
C ALA A 338 -4.04 -7.36 27.63
N VAL A 339 -4.45 -7.73 28.84
CA VAL A 339 -5.45 -7.02 29.64
C VAL A 339 -4.75 -6.31 30.80
N TYR A 340 -5.23 -5.11 31.13
CA TYR A 340 -4.67 -4.22 32.13
C TYR A 340 -5.77 -3.72 33.06
N THR A 341 -5.97 -4.38 34.20
CA THR A 341 -6.99 -3.96 35.19
C THR A 341 -6.47 -2.92 36.18
N LYS A 342 -5.15 -2.89 36.45
CA LYS A 342 -4.53 -2.04 37.48
C LYS A 342 -3.45 -1.14 36.88
N PRO A 343 -3.81 0.04 36.33
CA PRO A 343 -2.82 0.97 35.83
C PRO A 343 -1.91 1.49 36.95
N ILE A 344 -0.62 1.60 36.64
CA ILE A 344 0.39 2.25 37.47
C ILE A 344 0.21 3.77 37.42
N THR A 345 -0.17 4.28 36.24
CA THR A 345 -0.49 5.69 36.01
C THR A 345 -1.67 5.75 35.04
N ASN A 346 -2.64 6.61 35.33
CA ASN A 346 -3.80 6.86 34.49
C ASN A 346 -4.35 8.26 34.79
N ASP A 347 -3.83 9.25 34.08
CA ASP A 347 -4.19 10.66 34.23
C ASP A 347 -4.49 11.27 32.86
N ALA A 348 -4.72 12.59 32.80
CA ALA A 348 -5.09 13.28 31.56
C ALA A 348 -4.00 13.26 30.46
N ALA A 349 -2.75 12.91 30.78
CA ALA A 349 -1.63 12.93 29.84
C ALA A 349 -0.87 11.61 29.77
N ASN A 350 -1.02 10.70 30.73
CA ASN A 350 -0.23 9.48 30.82
C ASN A 350 -1.08 8.27 31.18
N PHE A 351 -0.86 7.18 30.45
CA PHE A 351 -1.28 5.85 30.85
C PHE A 351 -0.07 4.92 30.92
N LYS A 352 0.08 4.17 32.01
CA LYS A 352 1.10 3.14 32.15
C LYS A 352 0.54 1.96 32.92
N ALA A 353 0.63 0.76 32.35
CA ALA A 353 0.17 -0.45 33.02
C ALA A 353 1.02 -1.66 32.64
N LYS A 354 1.16 -2.56 33.61
CA LYS A 354 1.65 -3.92 33.38
C LYS A 354 0.44 -4.85 33.29
N SER A 355 0.50 -5.86 32.43
CA SER A 355 -0.62 -6.77 32.24
C SER A 355 -0.95 -7.52 33.52
N ASP A 356 -2.22 -7.94 33.61
CA ASP A 356 -2.66 -8.94 34.59
C ASP A 356 -1.92 -10.27 34.40
#